data_AF-A0A2D5MUP2-F1
#
_entry.id   AF-A0A2D5MUP2-F1
#
_cell.length_a   1.000
_cell.length_b   1.000
_cell.length_c   1.000
_cell.angle_alpha   90.00
_cell.angle_beta   90.00
_cell.angle_gamma   90.00
#
_symmetry.space_group_name_H-M   'P 1'
#
loop_
_entity.id
_entity.type
_entity.pdbx_description
1 polymer ?
#
loop_
_entity_poly.entity_id
_entity_poly.type
_entity_poly.pdbx_seq_one_letter_code
_entity_poly.pdbx_strand_id
1 'polypeptide(L)'
;MKNHEKMDMKNVENEDKTIIYNILHTLSRNQEIIFSYKIFPKYIFLTLSKLQNLNYDMLDKMYMVSERIENITINFRKKNVVVLIKKKSDTQVKIRKRDLCDKRMAEASASNFVYKNNIRNEDKRVFTAIVKHFFAWTWKSVACHIDLEKEGDHYKVHVTSLMTIDYKKLRVLDQMGPWIHNMHIDLESCVLAFEVSRTETINDVQQPNKKSKYN
;
A
#
# COMPACT_ATOMS: atom_id res chain seq x y z
N MET A 1 -1.33 -8.34 -28.99
CA MET A 1 -0.06 -7.64 -28.64
C MET A 1 0.12 -6.43 -29.53
N LYS A 2 -0.54 -5.31 -29.23
CA LYS A 2 -0.34 -4.02 -29.92
C LYS A 2 -0.52 -2.91 -28.87
N ASN A 3 0.29 -1.85 -28.96
CA ASN A 3 0.36 -0.65 -28.10
C ASN A 3 1.51 -0.57 -27.07
N HIS A 4 2.69 -1.08 -27.40
CA HIS A 4 3.95 -0.48 -26.94
C HIS A 4 4.60 0.34 -28.07
N GLU A 5 3.78 1.11 -28.80
CA GLU A 5 4.27 2.02 -29.84
C GLU A 5 5.04 3.17 -29.19
N LYS A 6 6.37 3.14 -29.38
CA LYS A 6 7.34 4.24 -29.26
C LYS A 6 7.04 5.26 -28.15
N MET A 7 7.38 4.91 -26.92
CA MET A 7 7.65 5.87 -25.86
C MET A 7 8.73 6.87 -26.32
N ASP A 8 8.34 8.11 -26.64
CA ASP A 8 9.31 9.17 -26.94
C ASP A 8 9.98 9.68 -25.65
N MET A 9 10.84 8.83 -25.07
CA MET A 9 11.62 9.08 -23.86
C MET A 9 13.02 9.63 -24.17
N LYS A 10 13.13 10.58 -25.10
CA LYS A 10 14.43 11.15 -25.53
C LYS A 10 15.30 11.67 -24.37
N ASN A 11 14.68 12.18 -23.30
CA ASN A 11 15.37 12.81 -22.16
C ASN A 11 15.43 11.94 -20.89
N VAL A 12 15.14 10.63 -20.99
CA VAL A 12 15.27 9.67 -19.88
C VAL A 12 16.52 8.83 -20.11
N GLU A 13 17.31 8.57 -19.08
CA GLU A 13 18.47 7.68 -19.18
C GLU A 13 18.02 6.24 -19.48
N ASN A 14 18.84 5.45 -20.19
CA ASN A 14 18.45 4.09 -20.56
C ASN A 14 18.16 3.20 -19.34
N GLU A 15 18.89 3.36 -18.23
CA GLU A 15 18.60 2.63 -16.98
C GLU A 15 17.22 2.99 -16.41
N ASP A 16 16.86 4.28 -16.41
CA ASP A 16 15.55 4.75 -15.95
C ASP A 16 14.43 4.23 -16.85
N LYS A 17 14.66 4.16 -18.17
CA LYS A 17 13.70 3.54 -19.11
C LYS A 17 13.47 2.08 -18.75
N THR A 18 14.53 1.32 -18.50
CA THR A 18 14.43 -0.11 -18.14
C THR A 18 13.59 -0.31 -16.87
N ILE A 19 13.79 0.53 -15.84
CA ILE A 19 12.97 0.48 -14.61
C ILE A 19 11.49 0.72 -14.95
N ILE A 20 11.19 1.76 -15.74
CA ILE A 20 9.81 2.08 -16.13
C ILE A 20 9.19 0.94 -16.95
N TYR A 21 9.91 0.38 -17.92
CA TYR A 21 9.45 -0.75 -18.72
C TYR A 21 9.14 -1.98 -17.86
N ASN A 22 10.00 -2.29 -16.89
CA ASN A 22 9.80 -3.43 -16.00
C ASN A 22 8.59 -3.22 -15.06
N ILE A 23 8.38 -2.00 -14.55
CA ILE A 23 7.16 -1.64 -13.81
C ILE A 23 5.92 -1.84 -14.68
N LEU A 24 5.92 -1.32 -15.91
CA LEU A 24 4.79 -1.45 -16.83
C LEU A 24 4.52 -2.91 -17.18
N HIS A 25 5.56 -3.71 -17.44
CA HIS A 25 5.43 -5.14 -17.73
C HIS A 25 4.86 -5.95 -16.54
N THR A 26 5.10 -5.50 -15.31
CA THR A 26 4.53 -6.12 -14.09
C THR A 26 3.00 -5.98 -14.05
N LEU A 27 2.46 -4.91 -14.64
CA LEU A 27 1.05 -4.57 -14.59
C LEU A 27 0.30 -4.87 -15.91
N SER A 28 0.98 -4.78 -17.06
CA SER A 28 0.37 -4.81 -18.40
C SER A 28 -0.18 -6.17 -18.82
N ARG A 29 0.10 -7.25 -18.06
CA ARG A 29 -0.47 -8.57 -18.34
C ARG A 29 -1.99 -8.62 -18.14
N ASN A 30 -2.56 -7.68 -17.38
CA ASN A 30 -3.93 -7.81 -16.87
C ASN A 30 -4.87 -6.62 -17.16
N GLN A 31 -4.39 -5.49 -17.71
CA GLN A 31 -5.23 -4.31 -17.97
C GLN A 31 -4.57 -3.30 -18.92
N GLU A 32 -5.38 -2.45 -19.58
CA GLU A 32 -4.90 -1.28 -20.34
C GLU A 32 -4.39 -0.22 -19.35
N ILE A 33 -3.13 0.19 -19.50
CA ILE A 33 -2.49 1.15 -18.58
C ILE A 33 -2.05 2.37 -19.37
N ILE A 34 -2.52 3.54 -18.94
CA ILE A 34 -1.98 4.81 -19.41
C ILE A 34 -0.96 5.26 -18.39
N PHE A 35 0.22 5.64 -18.86
CA PHE A 35 1.24 6.22 -17.98
C PHE A 35 1.71 7.57 -18.50
N SER A 36 2.15 8.40 -17.58
CA SER A 36 2.91 9.62 -17.87
C SER A 36 4.06 9.72 -16.89
N TYR A 37 5.11 10.46 -17.24
CA TYR A 37 6.23 10.68 -16.33
C TYR A 37 6.62 12.15 -16.28
N LYS A 38 7.07 12.59 -15.11
CA LYS A 38 7.66 13.90 -14.91
C LYS A 38 9.06 13.75 -14.33
N ILE A 39 10.03 14.34 -15.03
CA ILE A 39 11.42 14.30 -14.65
C ILE A 39 11.73 15.53 -13.78
N PHE A 40 12.29 15.30 -12.61
CA PHE A 40 12.89 16.31 -11.75
C PHE A 40 14.40 16.03 -11.62
N PRO A 41 15.18 16.97 -11.07
CA PRO A 41 16.62 16.78 -10.91
C PRO A 41 16.99 15.51 -10.12
N LYS A 42 16.24 15.17 -9.06
CA LYS A 42 16.53 14.02 -8.18
C LYS A 42 15.65 12.80 -8.40
N TYR A 43 14.49 12.98 -9.02
CA TYR A 43 13.45 11.96 -9.08
C TYR A 43 12.74 11.95 -10.43
N ILE A 44 12.24 10.77 -10.79
CA ILE A 44 11.24 10.59 -11.82
C ILE A 44 9.94 10.19 -11.13
N PHE A 45 8.86 10.91 -11.43
CA PHE A 45 7.53 10.56 -10.99
C PHE A 45 6.83 9.88 -12.15
N LEU A 46 6.65 8.57 -12.06
CA LEU A 46 5.87 7.78 -13.00
C LEU A 46 4.43 7.70 -12.49
N THR A 47 3.48 8.26 -13.22
CA THR A 47 2.05 8.20 -12.89
C THR A 47 1.38 7.18 -13.78
N LEU A 48 0.72 6.20 -13.18
CA LEU A 48 0.00 5.10 -13.82
C LEU A 48 -1.50 5.32 -13.59
N SER A 49 -2.28 5.36 -14.66
CA SER A 49 -3.72 5.66 -14.69
C SER A 49 -4.46 4.55 -15.45
N LYS A 50 -5.81 4.55 -15.34
CA LYS A 50 -6.69 3.47 -15.81
C LYS A 50 -6.42 2.10 -15.16
N LEU A 51 -5.80 2.09 -13.98
CA LEU A 51 -5.70 0.90 -13.16
C LEU A 51 -7.06 0.71 -12.46
N GLN A 52 -7.69 -0.45 -12.62
CA GLN A 52 -8.94 -0.77 -11.92
C GLN A 52 -8.63 -1.46 -10.59
N ASN A 53 -7.92 -2.58 -10.68
CA ASN A 53 -7.62 -3.43 -9.52
C ASN A 53 -6.11 -3.61 -9.37
N LEU A 54 -5.66 -3.56 -8.12
CA LEU A 54 -4.29 -3.81 -7.71
C LEU A 54 -4.29 -4.71 -6.48
N ASN A 55 -3.55 -5.81 -6.52
CA ASN A 55 -3.30 -6.59 -5.31
C ASN A 55 -1.94 -6.24 -4.70
N TYR A 56 -1.73 -6.61 -3.45
CA TYR A 56 -0.47 -6.35 -2.75
C TYR A 56 0.74 -6.96 -3.48
N ASP A 57 0.63 -8.18 -4.01
CA ASP A 57 1.71 -8.85 -4.74
C ASP A 57 2.18 -8.08 -5.99
N MET A 58 1.26 -7.42 -6.71
CA MET A 58 1.62 -6.56 -7.84
C MET A 58 2.44 -5.36 -7.37
N LEU A 59 2.03 -4.73 -6.26
CA LEU A 59 2.75 -3.60 -5.68
C LEU A 59 4.12 -4.02 -5.15
N ASP A 60 4.22 -5.20 -4.55
CA ASP A 60 5.48 -5.77 -4.08
C ASP A 60 6.44 -6.03 -5.24
N LYS A 61 5.96 -6.71 -6.30
CA LYS A 61 6.75 -6.93 -7.52
C LYS A 61 7.22 -5.62 -8.14
N MET A 62 6.35 -4.61 -8.21
CA MET A 62 6.73 -3.27 -8.68
C MET A 62 7.83 -2.67 -7.81
N TYR A 63 7.70 -2.74 -6.48
CA TYR A 63 8.68 -2.18 -5.55
C TYR A 63 10.04 -2.88 -5.65
N MET A 64 10.05 -4.18 -5.94
CA MET A 64 11.27 -4.98 -6.10
C MET A 64 11.93 -4.86 -7.48
N VAL A 65 11.32 -4.16 -8.45
CA VAL A 65 11.92 -3.94 -9.78
C VAL A 65 13.29 -3.27 -9.69
N SER A 66 13.47 -2.35 -8.74
CA SER A 66 14.74 -1.64 -8.55
C SER A 66 14.84 -1.03 -7.16
N GLU A 67 16.03 -1.08 -6.55
CA GLU A 67 16.36 -0.35 -5.32
C GLU A 67 16.18 1.17 -5.43
N ARG A 68 16.14 1.70 -6.66
CA ARG A 68 15.88 3.13 -6.93
C ARG A 68 14.41 3.51 -6.72
N ILE A 69 13.50 2.56 -6.54
CA ILE A 69 12.10 2.83 -6.24
C ILE A 69 11.97 3.19 -4.76
N GLU A 70 11.83 4.47 -4.47
CA GLU A 70 11.78 4.99 -3.11
C GLU A 70 10.39 4.79 -2.47
N ASN A 71 9.34 4.92 -3.28
CA ASN A 71 7.96 4.79 -2.84
C ASN A 71 7.00 4.50 -3.99
N ILE A 72 5.90 3.81 -3.68
CA ILE A 72 4.72 3.68 -4.53
C ILE A 72 3.55 4.26 -3.75
N THR A 73 2.91 5.29 -4.30
CA THR A 73 1.77 5.96 -3.67
C THR A 73 0.52 5.73 -4.50
N ILE A 74 -0.50 5.13 -3.89
CA ILE A 74 -1.83 5.04 -4.45
C ILE A 74 -2.62 6.30 -4.08
N ASN A 75 -3.23 6.93 -5.07
CA ASN A 75 -4.14 8.06 -4.90
C ASN A 75 -5.54 7.66 -5.31
N PHE A 76 -6.41 7.44 -4.33
CA PHE A 76 -7.79 7.01 -4.57
C PHE A 76 -8.60 8.11 -5.26
N ARG A 77 -8.45 9.37 -4.84
CA ARG A 77 -9.18 10.50 -5.45
C ARG A 77 -8.85 10.70 -6.92
N LYS A 78 -7.58 10.53 -7.30
CA LYS A 78 -7.12 10.66 -8.69
C LYS A 78 -7.15 9.33 -9.45
N LYS A 79 -7.56 8.22 -8.80
CA LYS A 79 -7.59 6.85 -9.34
C LYS A 79 -6.30 6.49 -10.07
N ASN A 80 -5.16 6.77 -9.44
CA ASN A 80 -3.86 6.57 -10.04
C ASN A 80 -2.81 6.10 -9.03
N VAL A 81 -1.74 5.54 -9.56
CA VAL A 81 -0.56 5.13 -8.80
C VAL A 81 0.62 5.97 -9.24
N VAL A 82 1.36 6.52 -8.27
CA VAL A 82 2.57 7.29 -8.51
C VAL A 82 3.76 6.51 -7.97
N VAL A 83 4.67 6.13 -8.86
CA VAL A 83 5.95 5.50 -8.52
C VAL A 83 7.03 6.57 -8.52
N LEU A 84 7.73 6.69 -7.39
CA LEU A 84 8.84 7.61 -7.20
C LEU A 84 10.16 6.87 -7.42
N ILE A 85 10.86 7.18 -8.51
CA ILE A 85 12.14 6.58 -8.88
C ILE A 85 13.25 7.61 -8.61
N LYS A 86 14.22 7.28 -7.78
CA LYS A 86 15.39 8.11 -7.49
C LYS A 86 16.42 8.01 -8.60
N LYS A 87 16.97 9.14 -9.00
CA LYS A 87 18.07 9.19 -9.98
C LYS A 87 19.40 8.82 -9.34
N LYS A 88 20.34 8.29 -10.13
CA LYS A 88 21.65 7.78 -9.68
C LYS A 88 22.60 8.85 -9.09
N SER A 89 22.23 10.11 -9.11
CA SER A 89 23.03 11.23 -8.58
C SER A 89 22.19 12.13 -7.67
N ASP A 90 22.25 11.90 -6.35
CA ASP A 90 22.60 12.94 -5.35
C ASP A 90 22.39 12.42 -3.91
N THR A 91 23.41 12.59 -3.09
CA THR A 91 23.44 12.33 -1.64
C THR A 91 22.90 13.55 -0.88
N GLN A 92 21.57 13.70 -0.84
CA GLN A 92 20.96 14.64 0.10
C GLN A 92 19.67 14.09 0.70
N VAL A 93 19.71 13.86 2.01
CA VAL A 93 18.57 13.46 2.84
C VAL A 93 17.83 14.72 3.28
N LYS A 94 16.59 14.91 2.82
CA LYS A 94 15.70 15.93 3.38
C LYS A 94 14.90 15.29 4.51
N ILE A 95 15.27 15.59 5.77
CA ILE A 95 14.48 15.20 6.93
C ILE A 95 13.26 16.14 6.99
N ARG A 96 12.07 15.62 6.70
CA ARG A 96 10.81 16.29 7.05
C ARG A 96 10.41 15.89 8.46
N LYS A 97 10.33 16.87 9.37
CA LYS A 97 9.70 16.71 10.68
C LYS A 97 8.20 16.43 10.44
N ARG A 98 7.68 15.34 11.01
CA ARG A 98 6.24 15.04 11.00
C ARG A 98 5.57 15.68 12.20
N ASP A 99 4.31 16.10 12.02
CA ASP A 99 3.43 16.42 13.12
C ASP A 99 3.14 15.16 13.94
N LEU A 100 3.16 15.29 15.26
CA LEU A 100 2.83 14.23 16.19
C LEU A 100 1.33 13.90 16.08
N CYS A 101 1.01 12.67 15.72
CA CYS A 101 -0.33 12.11 15.91
C CYS A 101 -0.62 12.07 17.42
N ASP A 102 -1.78 12.60 17.84
CA ASP A 102 -2.20 12.48 19.24
C ASP A 102 -2.55 11.01 19.55
N LYS A 103 -1.68 10.36 20.32
CA LYS A 103 -1.84 8.94 20.68
C LYS A 103 -3.15 8.67 21.42
N ARG A 104 -3.66 9.64 22.20
CA ARG A 104 -4.89 9.48 22.98
C ARG A 104 -6.13 9.42 22.09
N MET A 105 -6.18 10.23 21.04
CA MET A 105 -7.28 10.21 20.07
C MET A 105 -7.31 8.92 19.24
N ALA A 106 -6.14 8.39 18.88
CA ALA A 106 -6.03 7.12 18.18
C ALA A 106 -6.54 5.95 19.05
N GLU A 107 -6.23 5.96 20.35
CA GLU A 107 -6.73 4.97 21.32
C GLU A 107 -8.24 5.03 21.52
N ALA A 108 -8.79 6.23 21.71
CA ALA A 108 -10.23 6.40 21.84
C ALA A 108 -10.98 5.93 20.59
N SER A 109 -10.47 6.25 19.39
CA SER A 109 -11.07 5.83 18.12
C SER A 109 -11.03 4.31 17.95
N ALA A 110 -9.92 3.67 18.30
CA ALA A 110 -9.77 2.22 18.24
C ALA A 110 -10.69 1.49 19.24
N SER A 111 -10.75 1.95 20.49
CA SER A 111 -11.64 1.38 21.51
C SER A 111 -13.12 1.51 21.11
N ASN A 112 -13.52 2.67 20.59
CA ASN A 112 -14.88 2.88 20.08
C ASN A 112 -15.21 1.96 18.92
N PHE A 113 -14.28 1.77 17.98
CA PHE A 113 -14.48 0.87 16.84
C PHE A 113 -14.67 -0.59 17.29
N VAL A 114 -13.78 -1.07 18.17
CA VAL A 114 -13.82 -2.43 18.71
C VAL A 114 -15.12 -2.70 19.47
N TYR A 115 -15.56 -1.74 20.29
CA TYR A 115 -16.81 -1.85 21.05
C TYR A 115 -18.04 -1.86 20.14
N LYS A 116 -18.13 -0.91 19.19
CA LYS A 116 -19.28 -0.79 18.29
C LYS A 116 -19.47 -2.01 17.38
N ASN A 117 -18.38 -2.63 16.94
CA ASN A 117 -18.42 -3.79 16.05
C ASN A 117 -18.45 -5.13 16.80
N ASN A 118 -18.59 -5.13 18.13
CA ASN A 118 -18.64 -6.32 18.99
C ASN A 118 -17.51 -7.32 18.69
N ILE A 119 -16.29 -6.81 18.51
CA ILE A 119 -15.12 -7.63 18.19
C ILE A 119 -14.75 -8.50 19.40
N ARG A 120 -14.51 -9.79 19.14
CA ARG A 120 -14.09 -10.77 20.13
C ARG A 120 -12.85 -10.32 20.89
N ASN A 121 -12.79 -10.64 22.18
CA ASN A 121 -11.68 -10.23 23.07
C ASN A 121 -10.31 -10.60 22.52
N GLU A 122 -10.20 -11.79 21.93
CA GLU A 122 -8.96 -12.31 21.38
C GLU A 122 -8.48 -11.44 20.20
N ASP A 123 -9.39 -11.05 19.31
CA ASP A 123 -9.10 -10.29 18.08
C ASP A 123 -8.92 -8.78 18.32
N LYS A 124 -9.33 -8.25 19.49
CA LYS A 124 -9.29 -6.79 19.79
C LYS A 124 -7.93 -6.17 19.56
N ARG A 125 -6.85 -6.89 19.87
CA ARG A 125 -5.47 -6.38 19.72
C ARG A 125 -5.15 -6.04 18.25
N VAL A 126 -5.52 -6.93 17.33
CA VAL A 126 -5.25 -6.76 15.89
C VAL A 126 -6.07 -5.59 15.35
N PHE A 127 -7.38 -5.56 15.62
CA PHE A 127 -8.25 -4.46 15.19
C PHE A 127 -7.88 -3.11 15.79
N THR A 128 -7.45 -3.09 17.06
CA THR A 128 -6.96 -1.86 17.70
C THR A 128 -5.73 -1.32 16.95
N ALA A 129 -4.79 -2.18 16.59
CA ALA A 129 -3.60 -1.78 15.85
C ALA A 129 -3.94 -1.32 14.43
N ILE A 130 -4.85 -2.01 13.72
CA ILE A 130 -5.35 -1.61 12.39
C ILE A 130 -5.94 -0.19 12.46
N VAL A 131 -6.87 0.07 13.38
CA VAL A 131 -7.51 1.39 13.50
C VAL A 131 -6.50 2.48 13.86
N LYS A 132 -5.55 2.20 14.77
CA LYS A 132 -4.47 3.13 15.10
C LYS A 132 -3.61 3.47 13.88
N HIS A 133 -3.30 2.50 13.03
CA HIS A 133 -2.56 2.72 11.80
C HIS A 133 -3.33 3.62 10.83
N PHE A 134 -4.60 3.31 10.55
CA PHE A 134 -5.43 4.13 9.65
C PHE A 134 -5.63 5.55 10.19
N PHE A 135 -5.85 5.71 11.50
CA PHE A 135 -5.92 7.02 12.15
C PHE A 135 -4.64 7.84 11.91
N ALA A 136 -3.47 7.23 12.06
CA ALA A 136 -2.20 7.89 11.82
C ALA A 136 -1.92 8.19 10.32
N TRP A 137 -2.60 7.49 9.42
CA TRP A 137 -2.45 7.68 7.97
C TRP A 137 -3.43 8.70 7.39
N THR A 138 -4.57 8.90 8.05
CA THR A 138 -5.51 9.98 7.76
C THR A 138 -4.98 11.33 8.25
N TRP A 139 -5.14 12.37 7.44
CA TRP A 139 -4.67 13.73 7.78
C TRP A 139 -5.83 14.58 8.32
N LYS A 140 -5.67 15.10 9.54
CA LYS A 140 -6.38 16.19 10.26
C LYS A 140 -7.89 16.44 9.96
N SER A 141 -8.30 16.62 8.71
CA SER A 141 -9.68 16.95 8.29
C SER A 141 -10.37 15.89 7.42
N VAL A 142 -9.68 14.82 7.01
CA VAL A 142 -10.28 13.78 6.15
C VAL A 142 -10.30 12.45 6.90
N ALA A 143 -11.50 12.04 7.32
CA ALA A 143 -11.73 10.73 7.89
C ALA A 143 -11.72 9.65 6.79
N CYS A 144 -11.22 8.46 7.11
CA CYS A 144 -11.53 7.25 6.36
C CYS A 144 -12.61 6.46 7.10
N HIS A 145 -13.39 5.69 6.37
CA HIS A 145 -14.36 4.76 6.95
C HIS A 145 -13.79 3.36 6.89
N ILE A 146 -13.94 2.60 7.97
CA ILE A 146 -13.54 1.20 8.05
C ILE A 146 -14.83 0.44 8.33
N ASP A 147 -15.27 -0.33 7.35
CA ASP A 147 -16.43 -1.20 7.43
C ASP A 147 -15.97 -2.64 7.60
N LEU A 148 -16.74 -3.42 8.35
CA LEU A 148 -16.38 -4.78 8.73
C LEU A 148 -17.59 -5.69 8.55
N GLU A 149 -17.37 -6.77 7.80
CA GLU A 149 -18.33 -7.85 7.62
C GLU A 149 -17.72 -9.14 8.15
N LYS A 150 -18.49 -9.89 8.94
CA LYS A 150 -18.06 -11.17 9.48
C LYS A 150 -18.46 -12.28 8.52
N GLU A 151 -17.50 -13.05 8.05
CA GLU A 151 -17.71 -14.17 7.15
C GLU A 151 -16.99 -15.42 7.67
N GLY A 152 -17.75 -16.37 8.21
CA GLY A 152 -17.18 -17.57 8.83
C GLY A 152 -16.20 -17.23 9.96
N ASP A 153 -14.93 -17.60 9.74
CA ASP A 153 -13.80 -17.39 10.65
C ASP A 153 -12.89 -16.20 10.28
N HIS A 154 -13.35 -15.38 9.34
CA HIS A 154 -12.64 -14.18 8.91
C HIS A 154 -13.52 -12.95 9.07
N TYR A 155 -12.86 -11.80 9.07
CA TYR A 155 -13.48 -10.50 8.94
C TYR A 155 -13.05 -9.89 7.61
N LYS A 156 -14.03 -9.57 6.75
CA LYS A 156 -13.80 -8.77 5.54
C LYS A 156 -13.79 -7.30 5.94
N VAL A 157 -12.67 -6.64 5.72
CA VAL A 157 -12.46 -5.24 6.05
C VAL A 157 -12.44 -4.42 4.78
N HIS A 158 -13.26 -3.40 4.72
CA HIS A 158 -13.31 -2.44 3.62
C HIS A 158 -12.99 -1.04 4.15
N VAL A 159 -12.00 -0.40 3.56
CA VAL A 159 -11.59 0.96 3.92
C VAL A 159 -11.89 1.90 2.77
N THR A 160 -12.78 2.86 3.03
CA THR A 160 -13.23 3.85 2.04
C THR A 160 -12.84 5.26 2.47
N SER A 161 -12.97 6.23 1.56
CA SER A 161 -12.62 7.65 1.78
C SER A 161 -11.14 7.90 2.15
N LEU A 162 -10.27 6.92 1.90
CA LEU A 162 -8.83 7.09 2.06
C LEU A 162 -8.29 7.96 0.92
N MET A 163 -7.61 9.06 1.23
CA MET A 163 -7.09 9.94 0.17
C MET A 163 -5.92 9.32 -0.58
N THR A 164 -4.96 8.78 0.17
CA THR A 164 -3.73 8.19 -0.36
C THR A 164 -3.21 7.13 0.59
N ILE A 165 -2.63 6.06 0.04
CA ILE A 165 -1.84 5.09 0.81
C ILE A 165 -0.54 4.77 0.08
N ASP A 166 0.51 4.56 0.86
CA ASP A 166 1.85 4.29 0.36
C ASP A 166 2.13 2.80 0.54
N TYR A 167 2.88 2.19 -0.37
CA TYR A 167 3.24 0.77 -0.28
C TYR A 167 3.87 0.41 1.08
N LYS A 168 4.71 1.28 1.66
CA LYS A 168 5.30 1.06 2.99
C LYS A 168 4.24 0.96 4.10
N LYS A 169 3.08 1.62 3.97
CA LYS A 169 1.97 1.51 4.93
C LYS A 169 1.22 0.18 4.73
N LEU A 170 1.00 -0.24 3.48
CA LEU A 170 0.40 -1.54 3.17
C LEU A 170 1.29 -2.68 3.67
N ARG A 171 2.61 -2.58 3.49
CA ARG A 171 3.58 -3.52 4.03
C ARG A 171 3.53 -3.62 5.56
N VAL A 172 3.26 -2.51 6.26
CA VAL A 172 3.06 -2.56 7.72
C VAL A 172 1.85 -3.43 8.07
N LEU A 173 0.73 -3.34 7.32
CA LEU A 173 -0.44 -4.22 7.54
C LEU A 173 -0.10 -5.69 7.27
N ASP A 174 0.54 -5.97 6.12
CA ASP A 174 0.99 -7.32 5.75
C ASP A 174 1.92 -7.93 6.82
N GLN A 175 2.77 -7.10 7.44
CA GLN A 175 3.68 -7.51 8.52
C GLN A 175 3.03 -7.62 9.91
N MET A 176 1.73 -7.33 10.06
CA MET A 176 1.03 -7.55 11.34
C MET A 176 0.89 -9.06 11.67
N GLY A 177 1.28 -9.93 10.73
CA GLY A 177 1.43 -11.37 10.86
C GLY A 177 0.45 -12.12 9.95
N PRO A 178 0.28 -13.45 10.11
CA PRO A 178 -0.57 -14.30 9.23
C PRO A 178 -2.07 -13.96 9.28
N TRP A 179 -2.42 -12.97 10.08
CA TRP A 179 -3.74 -12.43 10.35
C TRP A 179 -4.34 -11.74 9.15
N ILE A 180 -3.54 -10.94 8.43
CA ILE A 180 -4.01 -10.07 7.36
C ILE A 180 -3.65 -10.71 6.02
N HIS A 181 -4.63 -10.91 5.17
CA HIS A 181 -4.44 -11.51 3.84
C HIS A 181 -5.39 -10.91 2.80
N ASN A 182 -5.22 -11.32 1.55
CA ASN A 182 -6.10 -10.95 0.43
C ASN A 182 -6.25 -9.44 0.24
N MET A 183 -5.17 -8.69 0.50
CA MET A 183 -5.17 -7.24 0.37
C MET A 183 -5.24 -6.82 -1.10
N HIS A 184 -6.30 -6.09 -1.41
CA HIS A 184 -6.59 -5.59 -2.75
C HIS A 184 -7.12 -4.16 -2.69
N ILE A 185 -6.86 -3.44 -3.78
CA ILE A 185 -7.24 -2.05 -3.97
C ILE A 185 -8.08 -2.01 -5.23
N ASP A 186 -9.33 -1.58 -5.05
CA ASP A 186 -10.22 -1.18 -6.13
C ASP A 186 -10.14 0.35 -6.27
N LEU A 187 -9.48 0.81 -7.33
CA LEU A 187 -9.36 2.23 -7.66
C LEU A 187 -10.63 2.81 -8.28
N GLU A 188 -11.50 1.98 -8.84
CA GLU A 188 -12.76 2.42 -9.43
C GLU A 188 -13.74 2.78 -8.31
N SER A 189 -13.88 1.90 -7.33
CA SER A 189 -14.72 2.08 -6.14
C SER A 189 -14.04 2.88 -5.02
N CYS A 190 -12.74 3.18 -5.16
CA CYS A 190 -11.92 3.84 -4.16
C CYS A 190 -11.85 3.10 -2.80
N VAL A 191 -11.69 1.78 -2.86
CA VAL A 191 -11.71 0.89 -1.70
C VAL A 191 -10.36 0.19 -1.55
N LEU A 192 -9.84 0.16 -0.32
CA LEU A 192 -8.83 -0.81 0.10
C LEU A 192 -9.54 -1.90 0.89
N ALA A 193 -9.41 -3.14 0.48
CA ALA A 193 -10.02 -4.26 1.16
C ALA A 193 -9.02 -5.36 1.46
N PHE A 194 -9.22 -6.03 2.58
CA PHE A 194 -8.39 -7.12 3.07
C PHE A 194 -9.19 -7.96 4.06
N GLU A 195 -8.67 -9.15 4.37
CA GLU A 195 -9.28 -10.06 5.33
C GLU A 195 -8.44 -10.16 6.59
N VAL A 196 -9.11 -10.33 7.72
CA VAL A 196 -8.47 -10.60 9.01
C VAL A 196 -8.94 -11.96 9.51
N SER A 197 -8.04 -12.93 9.59
CA SER A 197 -8.29 -14.22 10.23
C SER A 197 -8.45 -14.07 11.74
N ARG A 198 -9.32 -14.92 12.32
CA ARG A 198 -9.45 -15.02 13.78
C ARG A 198 -8.18 -15.52 14.45
N THR A 199 -8.05 -15.17 15.72
CA THR A 199 -6.89 -15.50 16.55
C THR A 199 -6.77 -16.94 16.98
N GLU A 200 -7.88 -17.63 17.08
CA GLU A 200 -7.89 -19.04 17.47
C GLU A 200 -7.56 -19.97 16.29
N THR A 201 -7.78 -19.52 15.05
CA THR A 201 -7.56 -20.30 13.82
C THR A 201 -6.09 -20.46 13.42
N ILE A 202 -5.15 -19.75 14.05
CA ILE A 202 -3.71 -19.77 13.68
C ILE A 202 -2.88 -20.63 14.67
N ASN A 203 -3.52 -21.46 15.49
CA ASN A 203 -2.81 -22.23 16.51
C ASN A 203 -2.01 -23.45 16.01
N ASP A 204 -1.90 -23.73 14.70
CA ASP A 204 -1.19 -24.93 14.20
C ASP A 204 -0.27 -24.73 12.99
N VAL A 205 0.35 -23.54 12.83
CA VAL A 205 1.50 -23.43 11.90
C VAL A 205 2.68 -22.81 12.63
N GLN A 206 3.51 -23.68 13.22
CA GLN A 206 4.89 -23.33 13.55
C GLN A 206 5.61 -22.94 12.26
N GLN A 207 5.70 -21.64 11.97
CA GLN A 207 6.63 -21.19 10.94
C GLN A 207 8.06 -21.38 11.45
N PRO A 208 8.94 -22.08 10.71
CA PRO A 208 10.34 -22.14 11.08
C PRO A 208 10.91 -20.73 11.00
N ASN A 209 11.44 -20.26 12.13
CA ASN A 209 12.26 -19.05 12.20
C ASN A 209 13.33 -19.09 11.11
N LYS A 210 13.14 -18.38 10.00
CA LYS A 210 14.23 -18.03 9.10
C LYS A 210 15.13 -17.03 9.84
N LYS A 211 16.05 -17.58 10.64
CA LYS A 211 17.25 -16.86 11.08
C LYS A 211 18.05 -16.55 9.82
N SER A 212 17.96 -15.32 9.34
CA SER A 212 18.93 -14.77 8.41
C SER A 212 20.24 -14.61 9.16
N LYS A 213 21.11 -15.63 9.10
CA LYS A 213 22.53 -15.47 9.44
C LYS A 213 23.25 -14.94 8.20
N TYR A 214 23.48 -13.64 8.18
CA TYR A 214 24.64 -13.07 7.49
C TYR A 214 25.59 -12.56 8.58
N ASN A 215 26.67 -13.32 8.76
CA ASN A 215 28.03 -12.99 9.19
C ASN A 215 28.66 -14.26 9.74
#